data_AF-A0A5N8TBJ7-F1
#
_entry.id   AF-A0A5N8TBJ7-F1
#
_cell.length_a   1.000
_cell.length_b   1.000
_cell.length_c   1.000
_cell.angle_alpha   90.00
_cell.angle_beta   90.00
_cell.angle_gamma   90.00
#
_symmetry.space_group_name_H-M   'P 1'
#
loop_
_entity.id
_entity.type
_entity.pdbx_description
1 polymer ?
#
loop_
_entity_poly.entity_id
_entity_poly.type
_entity_poly.pdbx_seq_one_letter_code
_entity_poly.pdbx_strand_id
1 'polypeptide(L)'
;MAKFNNWNVSFPTIKFVETTLSGHEKVVSFERKRDIVFEVTREQGDKVKMVLVNEYILGLAAIYQIRDEFPEADIIVTSGNWNGYTREAKEHGDNNDLGIFNIGEFFGALYWSNPKVYVKKDREGRPVYAYKTA
;
A
#
# COMPACT_ATOMS: atom_id res chain seq x y z
N MET A 1 -7.80 23.27 -9.55
CA MET A 1 -6.68 22.60 -8.86
C MET A 1 -7.14 21.18 -8.59
N ALA A 2 -6.50 20.16 -9.17
CA ALA A 2 -6.95 18.78 -8.94
C ALA A 2 -6.78 18.43 -7.45
N LYS A 3 -7.84 17.93 -6.82
CA LYS A 3 -7.80 17.43 -5.45
C LYS A 3 -7.30 15.99 -5.54
N PHE A 4 -6.08 15.72 -5.09
CA PHE A 4 -5.47 14.39 -5.26
C PHE A 4 -5.68 13.46 -4.06
N ASN A 5 -6.37 13.92 -3.02
CA ASN A 5 -6.83 13.10 -1.89
C ASN A 5 -8.35 12.92 -1.93
N ASN A 6 -8.83 12.24 -2.97
CA ASN A 6 -10.24 11.85 -3.11
C ASN A 6 -10.63 10.73 -2.15
N TRP A 7 -9.63 10.06 -1.57
CA TRP A 7 -9.76 8.91 -0.68
C TRP A 7 -9.82 9.28 0.80
N ASN A 8 -10.03 10.57 1.13
CA ASN A 8 -10.21 11.07 2.50
C ASN A 8 -9.14 10.58 3.50
N VAL A 9 -7.88 10.49 3.04
CA VAL A 9 -6.77 10.15 3.92
C VAL A 9 -6.49 11.35 4.82
N SER A 10 -6.59 11.13 6.13
CA SER A 10 -6.37 12.22 7.09
C SER A 10 -4.91 12.66 7.12
N PHE A 11 -4.65 13.95 7.40
CA PHE A 11 -3.29 14.44 7.59
C PHE A 11 -2.51 13.69 8.68
N PRO A 12 -3.08 13.35 9.86
CA PRO A 12 -2.41 12.50 10.83
C PRO A 12 -1.98 11.13 10.27
N THR A 13 -2.82 10.50 9.47
CA THR A 13 -2.50 9.22 8.81
C THR A 13 -1.33 9.37 7.84
N ILE A 14 -1.31 10.46 7.07
CA ILE A 14 -0.20 10.77 6.16
C ILE A 14 1.09 11.01 6.96
N LYS A 15 1.03 11.81 8.04
CA LYS A 15 2.19 12.06 8.91
C LYS A 15 2.71 10.79 9.57
N PHE A 16 1.82 9.86 9.95
CA PHE A 16 2.22 8.55 10.44
C PHE A 16 3.04 7.80 9.39
N VAL A 17 2.55 7.69 8.15
CA VAL A 17 3.29 7.04 7.05
C VAL A 17 4.64 7.71 6.79
N GLU A 18 4.69 9.04 6.71
CA GLU A 18 5.93 9.80 6.51
C GLU A 18 6.95 9.55 7.64
N THR A 19 6.48 9.47 8.89
CA THR A 19 7.33 9.23 10.06
C THR A 19 7.85 7.80 10.06
N THR A 20 6.99 6.82 9.75
CA THR A 20 7.40 5.42 9.68
C THR A 20 8.36 5.17 8.52
N LEU A 21 8.12 5.74 7.33
CA LEU A 21 9.05 5.65 6.20
C LEU A 21 10.42 6.28 6.54
N SER A 22 10.43 7.45 7.17
CA SER A 22 11.67 8.12 7.59
C SER A 22 12.51 7.27 8.56
N GLY A 23 11.85 6.47 9.41
CA GLY A 23 12.52 5.60 10.38
C GLY A 23 12.72 4.16 9.90
N HIS A 24 12.29 3.81 8.70
CA HIS A 24 12.31 2.43 8.22
C HIS A 24 13.69 2.07 7.67
N GLU A 25 14.32 1.03 8.22
CA GLU A 25 15.70 0.62 7.89
C GLU A 25 15.94 0.40 6.39
N LYS A 26 14.94 -0.13 5.67
CA LYS A 26 15.04 -0.42 4.22
C LYS A 26 14.67 0.75 3.30
N VAL A 27 14.44 1.94 3.83
CA VAL A 27 14.10 3.14 3.08
C VAL A 27 15.25 4.13 3.15
N VAL A 28 15.77 4.53 1.98
CA VAL A 28 16.82 5.56 1.87
C VAL A 28 16.20 6.94 1.87
N SER A 29 15.11 7.10 1.13
CA SER A 29 14.36 8.34 1.02
C SER A 29 12.96 8.06 0.48
N PHE A 30 12.06 9.02 0.64
CA PHE A 30 10.79 9.02 -0.06
C PHE A 30 10.39 10.44 -0.47
N GLU A 31 9.58 10.53 -1.50
CA GLU A 31 8.94 11.77 -1.93
C GLU A 31 7.43 11.59 -1.91
N ARG A 32 6.72 12.55 -1.31
CA ARG A 32 5.25 12.59 -1.37
C ARG A 32 4.82 13.43 -2.56
N LYS A 33 4.03 12.84 -3.45
CA LYS A 33 3.45 13.46 -4.64
C LYS A 33 1.94 13.32 -4.61
N ARG A 34 1.25 14.19 -5.37
CA ARG A 34 -0.20 14.09 -5.60
C ARG A 34 -0.98 13.79 -4.30
N ASP A 35 -0.60 14.48 -3.22
CA ASP A 35 -1.17 14.39 -1.87
C ASP A 35 -1.04 13.01 -1.14
N ILE A 36 -1.36 11.89 -1.77
CA ILE A 36 -1.41 10.55 -1.16
C ILE A 36 -0.53 9.51 -1.85
N VAL A 37 0.30 9.94 -2.80
CA VAL A 37 1.27 9.06 -3.50
C VAL A 37 2.65 9.22 -2.86
N PHE A 38 3.30 8.10 -2.60
CA PHE A 38 4.65 8.06 -2.04
C PHE A 38 5.57 7.29 -3.00
N GLU A 39 6.59 7.97 -3.50
CA GLU A 39 7.68 7.33 -4.22
C GLU A 39 8.78 6.99 -3.22
N VAL A 40 8.92 5.71 -2.91
CA VAL A 40 9.86 5.21 -1.90
C VAL A 40 11.10 4.67 -2.60
N THR A 41 12.27 5.19 -2.26
CA THR A 41 13.56 4.67 -2.71
C THR A 41 14.11 3.74 -1.64
N ARG A 42 14.35 2.48 -1.99
CA ARG A 42 14.78 1.44 -1.05
C ARG A 42 16.29 1.27 -1.05
N GLU A 43 16.82 0.70 0.02
CA GLU A 43 18.26 0.40 0.17
C GLU A 43 18.78 -0.51 -0.96
N GLN A 44 17.91 -1.36 -1.51
CA GLN A 44 18.22 -2.29 -2.59
C GLN A 44 18.38 -1.60 -3.96
N GLY A 45 18.15 -0.28 -4.04
CA GLY A 45 18.38 0.55 -5.22
C GLY A 45 17.15 0.74 -6.13
N ASP A 46 16.06 0.02 -5.86
CA ASP A 46 14.81 0.16 -6.60
C ASP A 46 13.85 1.20 -5.99
N LYS A 47 12.82 1.56 -6.76
CA LYS A 47 11.77 2.50 -6.36
C LYS A 47 10.41 1.86 -6.44
N VAL A 48 9.56 2.19 -5.48
CA VAL A 48 8.18 1.70 -5.40
C VAL A 48 7.23 2.87 -5.24
N LYS A 49 6.17 2.91 -6.06
CA LYS A 49 5.11 3.92 -5.98
C LYS A 49 3.91 3.37 -5.22
N MET A 50 3.73 3.86 -4.01
CA MET A 50 2.60 3.52 -3.14
C MET A 50 1.51 4.60 -3.22
N VAL A 51 0.26 4.18 -3.38
CA VAL A 51 -0.93 5.03 -3.16
C VAL A 51 -1.57 4.66 -1.83
N LEU A 52 -1.78 5.65 -0.98
CA LEU A 52 -2.44 5.51 0.32
C LEU A 52 -3.93 5.86 0.20
N VAL A 53 -4.83 5.00 0.67
CA VAL A 53 -6.28 5.22 0.63
C VAL A 53 -6.93 4.92 1.98
N ASN A 54 -8.04 5.59 2.31
CA ASN A 54 -8.74 5.38 3.59
C ASN A 54 -10.00 4.53 3.42
N GLU A 55 -9.82 3.27 3.03
CA GLU A 55 -10.90 2.30 2.84
C GLU A 55 -10.86 1.21 3.91
N TYR A 56 -11.86 1.13 4.79
CA TYR A 56 -11.88 0.09 5.82
C TYR A 56 -11.83 -1.33 5.24
N ILE A 57 -12.51 -1.52 4.10
CA ILE A 57 -12.47 -2.74 3.28
C ILE A 57 -12.21 -2.33 1.85
N LEU A 58 -10.97 -2.50 1.39
CA LEU A 58 -10.57 -2.18 0.03
C LEU A 58 -11.09 -3.24 -0.94
N GLY A 59 -12.16 -2.89 -1.65
CA GLY A 59 -12.84 -3.73 -2.64
C GLY A 59 -12.29 -3.58 -4.06
N LEU A 60 -12.63 -4.54 -4.93
CA LEU A 60 -12.18 -4.55 -6.33
C LEU A 60 -12.62 -3.29 -7.12
N ALA A 61 -13.83 -2.78 -6.87
CA ALA A 61 -14.31 -1.55 -7.52
C ALA A 61 -13.42 -0.34 -7.20
N ALA A 62 -12.99 -0.21 -5.94
CA ALA A 62 -12.06 0.83 -5.51
C ALA A 62 -10.69 0.67 -6.19
N ILE A 63 -10.20 -0.57 -6.35
CA ILE A 63 -8.94 -0.82 -7.08
C ILE A 63 -9.00 -0.29 -8.52
N TYR A 64 -10.11 -0.52 -9.24
CA TYR A 64 -10.26 0.01 -10.60
C TYR A 64 -10.23 1.54 -10.63
N GLN A 65 -10.93 2.19 -9.70
CA GLN A 65 -10.91 3.65 -9.60
C GLN A 65 -9.51 4.20 -9.27
N ILE A 66 -8.79 3.57 -8.34
CA ILE A 66 -7.42 3.97 -7.98
C ILE A 66 -6.48 3.81 -9.17
N ARG A 67 -6.63 2.75 -9.96
CA ARG A 67 -5.81 2.50 -11.15
C ARG A 67 -6.08 3.52 -12.26
N ASP A 68 -7.31 4.01 -12.39
CA ASP A 68 -7.65 5.10 -13.32
C ASP A 68 -7.06 6.44 -12.85
N GLU A 69 -7.15 6.74 -11.55
CA GLU A 69 -6.61 7.98 -10.97
C GLU A 69 -5.07 7.99 -10.89
N PHE A 70 -4.46 6.84 -10.63
CA PHE A 70 -3.02 6.64 -10.38
C PHE A 70 -2.48 5.42 -11.15
N PRO A 71 -2.43 5.49 -12.50
CA PRO A 71 -1.98 4.38 -13.34
C PRO A 71 -0.52 3.97 -13.07
N GLU A 72 0.28 4.86 -12.47
CA GLU A 72 1.67 4.60 -12.08
C GLU A 72 1.83 3.81 -10.77
N ALA A 73 0.75 3.47 -10.07
CA ALA A 73 0.81 2.79 -8.79
C ALA A 73 1.37 1.36 -8.90
N ASP A 74 2.44 1.10 -8.16
CA ASP A 74 3.00 -0.25 -7.96
C ASP A 74 2.28 -0.96 -6.80
N ILE A 75 1.84 -0.19 -5.80
CA ILE A 75 1.23 -0.68 -4.58
C ILE A 75 0.07 0.22 -4.15
N ILE A 76 -1.04 -0.37 -3.74
CA ILE A 76 -2.16 0.29 -3.09
C ILE A 76 -2.23 -0.16 -1.64
N VAL A 77 -2.27 0.81 -0.72
CA VAL A 77 -2.26 0.56 0.72
C VAL A 77 -3.50 1.17 1.35
N THR A 78 -4.32 0.33 1.99
CA THR A 78 -5.37 0.84 2.87
C THR A 78 -4.79 1.30 4.21
N SER A 79 -5.21 2.50 4.62
CA SER A 79 -4.63 3.23 5.72
C SER A 79 -5.18 2.77 7.08
N GLY A 80 -4.56 1.73 7.62
CA GLY A 80 -4.82 1.24 8.98
C GLY A 80 -4.46 -0.22 9.15
N ASN A 81 -3.88 -0.60 10.28
CA ASN A 81 -3.57 -2.00 10.57
C ASN A 81 -4.83 -2.87 10.70
N TRP A 82 -5.94 -2.25 11.10
CA TRP A 82 -7.24 -2.90 11.23
C TRP A 82 -8.04 -2.89 9.93
N ASN A 83 -7.57 -2.19 8.90
CA ASN A 83 -8.20 -2.22 7.59
C ASN A 83 -7.81 -3.51 6.87
N GLY A 84 -8.58 -3.84 5.85
CA GLY A 84 -8.33 -5.02 5.03
C GLY A 84 -8.76 -4.80 3.60
N TYR A 85 -8.69 -5.87 2.82
CA TYR A 85 -9.12 -5.92 1.44
C TYR A 85 -9.97 -7.15 1.21
N THR A 86 -10.81 -7.10 0.18
CA THR A 86 -11.51 -8.27 -0.31
C THR A 86 -10.53 -9.27 -0.93
N ARG A 87 -10.90 -10.56 -0.95
CA ARG A 87 -10.08 -11.60 -1.60
C ARG A 87 -9.88 -11.28 -3.07
N GLU A 88 -10.95 -10.84 -3.73
CA GLU A 88 -11.01 -10.50 -5.14
C GLU A 88 -10.06 -9.33 -5.47
N ALA A 89 -9.96 -8.33 -4.59
CA ALA A 89 -8.99 -7.24 -4.75
C ALA A 89 -7.55 -7.74 -4.70
N LYS A 90 -7.22 -8.64 -3.76
CA LYS A 90 -5.88 -9.22 -3.65
C LYS A 90 -5.52 -10.08 -4.85
N GLU A 91 -6.42 -10.99 -5.24
CA GLU A 91 -6.24 -11.85 -6.41
C GLU A 91 -6.10 -11.03 -7.69
N HIS A 92 -6.88 -9.95 -7.84
CA HIS A 92 -6.71 -9.01 -8.94
C HIS A 92 -5.32 -8.36 -8.94
N GLY A 93 -4.85 -7.89 -7.79
CA GLY A 93 -3.52 -7.30 -7.65
C GLY A 93 -2.40 -8.25 -8.05
N ASP A 94 -2.44 -9.47 -7.51
CA ASP A 94 -1.45 -10.53 -7.77
C ASP A 94 -1.41 -10.89 -9.28
N ASN A 95 -2.56 -10.90 -9.96
CA ASN A 95 -2.66 -11.16 -11.40
C ASN A 95 -2.25 -9.98 -12.30
N ASN A 96 -2.11 -8.77 -11.76
CA ASN A 96 -1.86 -7.53 -12.53
C ASN A 96 -0.62 -6.77 -12.06
N ASP A 97 0.33 -7.48 -11.44
CA ASP A 97 1.61 -6.95 -10.96
C ASP A 97 1.46 -5.70 -10.06
N LEU A 98 0.45 -5.74 -9.17
CA LEU A 98 0.03 -4.65 -8.29
C LEU A 98 -0.06 -5.16 -6.84
N GLY A 99 0.72 -4.57 -5.94
CA GLY A 99 0.69 -4.91 -4.52
C GLY A 99 -0.56 -4.35 -3.83
N ILE A 100 -1.33 -5.20 -3.14
CA ILE A 100 -2.51 -4.79 -2.36
C ILE A 100 -2.27 -5.16 -0.91
N PHE A 101 -2.22 -4.14 -0.04
CA PHE A 101 -1.83 -4.31 1.36
C PHE A 101 -2.67 -3.45 2.30
N ASN A 102 -2.73 -3.86 3.57
CA ASN A 102 -2.90 -2.88 4.64
C ASN A 102 -1.54 -2.27 5.02
N ILE A 103 -1.56 -1.22 5.84
CA ILE A 103 -0.35 -0.46 6.18
C ILE A 103 0.75 -1.31 6.87
N GLY A 104 0.36 -2.29 7.70
CA GLY A 104 1.31 -3.16 8.39
C GLY A 104 1.97 -4.17 7.46
N GLU A 105 1.21 -4.73 6.52
CA GLU A 105 1.75 -5.61 5.47
C GLU A 105 2.69 -4.84 4.53
N PHE A 106 2.35 -3.60 4.17
CA PHE A 106 3.20 -2.77 3.32
C PHE A 106 4.59 -2.55 3.94
N PHE A 107 4.67 -2.14 5.21
CA PHE A 107 5.98 -1.96 5.85
C PHE A 107 6.77 -3.27 5.92
N GLY A 108 6.11 -4.40 6.18
CA GLY A 108 6.76 -5.72 6.10
C GLY A 108 7.28 -6.04 4.69
N ALA A 109 6.53 -5.67 3.65
CA ALA A 109 6.90 -5.91 2.26
C ALA A 109 8.17 -5.19 1.82
N LEU A 110 8.52 -4.05 2.44
CA LEU A 110 9.72 -3.28 2.09
C LEU A 110 11.03 -4.05 2.32
N TYR A 111 11.03 -5.05 3.20
CA TYR A 111 12.17 -5.94 3.41
C TYR A 111 12.39 -6.94 2.27
N TRP A 112 11.40 -7.18 1.41
CA TRP A 112 11.43 -8.23 0.40
C TRP A 112 11.98 -7.71 -0.93
N SER A 113 12.67 -8.55 -1.70
CA SER A 113 13.23 -8.16 -3.00
C SER A 113 12.15 -7.66 -3.95
N ASN A 114 11.02 -8.37 -4.03
CA ASN A 114 9.81 -7.93 -4.71
C ASN A 114 8.68 -7.66 -3.68
N PRO A 115 8.44 -6.40 -3.29
CA PRO A 115 7.41 -6.05 -2.31
C PRO A 115 5.99 -6.36 -2.77
N LYS A 116 5.72 -6.30 -4.07
CA LYS A 116 4.35 -6.42 -4.61
C LYS A 116 3.73 -7.79 -4.35
N VAL A 117 4.57 -8.83 -4.34
CA VAL A 117 4.17 -10.22 -4.12
C VAL A 117 4.34 -10.66 -2.66
N TYR A 118 4.67 -9.74 -1.75
CA TYR A 118 4.83 -10.07 -0.33
C TYR A 118 3.53 -10.61 0.25
N VAL A 119 3.66 -11.63 1.10
CA VAL A 119 2.57 -12.16 1.92
C VAL A 119 3.12 -12.37 3.32
N LYS A 120 2.46 -11.77 4.32
CA LYS A 120 2.80 -11.97 5.73
C LYS A 120 2.62 -13.44 6.08
N LYS A 121 3.52 -13.98 6.90
CA LYS A 121 3.44 -15.36 7.39
C LYS A 121 3.26 -15.40 8.91
N ASP A 122 2.52 -16.38 9.41
CA ASP A 122 2.45 -16.66 10.85
C ASP A 122 3.71 -17.39 11.35
N ARG A 123 3.72 -17.76 12.64
CA ARG A 123 4.85 -18.47 13.27
C ARG A 123 5.10 -19.85 12.67
N GLU A 124 4.09 -20.45 12.04
CA GLU A 124 4.17 -21.76 11.37
C GLU A 124 4.53 -21.61 9.89
N GLY A 125 4.74 -20.38 9.41
CA GLY A 125 5.08 -20.09 8.02
C GLY A 125 3.87 -20.04 7.07
N ARG A 126 2.64 -20.14 7.59
CA ARG A 126 1.41 -20.08 6.80
C ARG A 126 1.10 -18.64 6.38
N PRO A 127 0.59 -18.41 5.16
CA PRO A 127 0.23 -17.07 4.72
C PRO A 127 -0.94 -16.51 5.56
N VAL A 128 -0.83 -15.24 5.91
CA VAL A 128 -1.84 -14.46 6.62
C VAL A 128 -2.17 -13.25 5.76
N TYR A 129 -3.45 -13.10 5.45
CA TYR A 129 -3.97 -11.99 4.66
C TYR A 129 -4.90 -11.14 5.51
N ALA A 130 -4.90 -9.83 5.27
CA ALA A 130 -5.87 -8.89 5.84
C ALA A 130 -7.25 -8.98 5.14
N TYR A 131 -7.75 -10.20 4.89
CA TYR A 131 -9.04 -10.37 4.22
C TYR A 131 -10.20 -9.86 5.06
N LYS A 132 -11.12 -9.16 4.40
CA LYS A 132 -12.40 -8.73 4.96
C LYS A 132 -13.54 -8.95 3.97
N THR A 133 -14.70 -9.26 4.52
CA THR A 133 -15.96 -9.37 3.78
C THR A 133 -16.65 -8.01 3.82
N ALA A 134 -16.99 -7.48 2.65
CA ALA A 134 -17.74 -6.24 2.50
C ALA A 134 -19.17 -6.34 3.02
#